data_AF-A0A0F9PU16-F1
#
_entry.id   AF-A0A0F9PU16-F1
#
_cell.length_a   1.000
_cell.length_b   1.000
_cell.length_c   1.000
_cell.angle_alpha   90.00
_cell.angle_beta   90.00
_cell.angle_gamma   90.00
#
_symmetry.space_group_name_H-M   'P 1'
#
loop_
_entity.id
_entity.type
_entity.pdbx_description
1 polymer ?
#
loop_
_entity_poly.entity_id
_entity_poly.type
_entity_poly.pdbx_seq_one_letter_code
_entity_poly.pdbx_strand_id
1 'polypeptide(L)'
;MQPKPKRPHKKAQKDPEPKVADPGTLAPQSPPAAPGDLPPLNAAYRQVFNTPAGLQVLGDLQDNGFIHTSTHVPGDPNGTAMNEGTRRIVLHIQNMLRVEPGQMPRQVIREKGRGR
;
A
#
# COMPACT_ATOMS: atom_id res chain seq x y z
N MET A 1 43.99 -32.78 55.61
CA MET A 1 43.01 -33.36 54.66
C MET A 1 41.84 -32.41 54.56
N GLN A 2 41.69 -31.72 53.44
CA GLN A 2 40.71 -30.64 53.25
C GLN A 2 39.28 -31.21 53.04
N PRO A 3 38.22 -30.59 53.58
CA PRO A 3 36.84 -31.04 53.40
C PRO A 3 36.34 -30.72 51.98
N LYS A 4 35.63 -31.67 51.38
CA LYS A 4 35.07 -31.58 50.01
C LYS A 4 34.04 -30.43 49.92
N PRO A 5 34.00 -29.66 48.81
CA PRO A 5 33.03 -28.58 48.64
C PRO A 5 31.62 -29.12 48.42
N LYS A 6 30.67 -28.55 49.17
CA LYS A 6 29.21 -28.80 49.07
C LYS A 6 28.71 -28.31 47.69
N ARG A 7 28.01 -29.17 46.96
CA ARG A 7 27.29 -28.80 45.72
C ARG A 7 26.19 -27.78 46.07
N PRO A 8 26.09 -26.62 45.40
CA PRO A 8 24.95 -25.74 45.59
C PRO A 8 23.71 -26.33 44.90
N HIS A 9 22.59 -26.33 45.61
CA HIS A 9 21.27 -26.64 45.06
C HIS A 9 20.94 -25.60 43.97
N LYS A 10 20.81 -26.06 42.73
CA LYS A 10 20.30 -25.25 41.61
C LYS A 10 18.83 -24.93 41.89
N LYS A 11 18.53 -23.71 42.31
CA LYS A 11 17.15 -23.21 42.38
C LYS A 11 16.56 -23.29 40.96
N ALA A 12 15.44 -23.98 40.81
CA ALA A 12 14.64 -23.91 39.60
C ALA A 12 14.22 -22.45 39.38
N GLN A 13 14.76 -21.83 38.33
CA GLN A 13 14.22 -20.58 37.80
C GLN A 13 12.85 -20.94 37.21
N LYS A 14 11.80 -20.45 37.85
CA LYS A 14 10.46 -20.40 37.28
C LYS A 14 10.55 -19.44 36.09
N ASP A 15 10.38 -19.96 34.89
CA ASP A 15 10.30 -19.13 33.67
C ASP A 15 9.24 -18.04 33.90
N PRO A 16 9.54 -16.76 33.61
CA PRO A 16 8.50 -15.74 33.65
C PRO A 16 7.51 -16.03 32.51
N GLU A 17 6.23 -16.15 32.88
CA GLU A 17 5.12 -16.26 31.93
C GLU A 17 5.25 -15.18 30.84
N PRO A 18 4.97 -15.51 29.56
CA PRO A 18 4.96 -14.51 28.51
C PRO A 18 3.85 -13.50 28.84
N LYS A 19 4.25 -12.26 29.14
CA LYS A 19 3.33 -11.13 29.17
C LYS A 19 2.67 -11.06 27.80
N VAL A 20 1.38 -11.41 27.76
CA VAL A 20 0.51 -11.18 26.62
C VAL A 20 0.64 -9.70 26.26
N ALA A 21 1.28 -9.43 25.12
CA ALA A 21 1.35 -8.10 24.56
C ALA A 21 -0.08 -7.69 24.19
N ASP A 22 -0.52 -6.60 24.79
CA ASP A 22 -1.77 -5.91 24.47
C ASP A 22 -1.88 -5.73 22.94
N PRO A 23 -2.92 -6.26 22.28
CA PRO A 23 -3.09 -6.04 20.86
C PRO A 23 -3.58 -4.61 20.64
N GLY A 24 -2.66 -3.76 20.18
CA GLY A 24 -3.01 -2.61 19.37
C GLY A 24 -3.36 -1.35 20.16
N THR A 25 -2.32 -0.64 20.60
CA THR A 25 -2.33 0.82 20.50
C THR A 25 -2.45 1.17 19.02
N LEU A 26 -3.68 1.21 18.52
CA LEU A 26 -3.98 1.92 17.28
C LEU A 26 -3.56 3.37 17.53
N ALA A 27 -2.53 3.80 16.81
CA ALA A 27 -2.15 5.22 16.75
C ALA A 27 -3.42 6.05 16.53
N PRO A 28 -3.53 7.26 17.13
CA PRO A 28 -4.71 8.09 16.95
C PRO A 28 -4.90 8.31 15.45
N GLN A 29 -5.92 7.66 14.90
CA GLN A 29 -6.41 7.99 13.57
C GLN A 29 -6.77 9.47 13.65
N SER A 30 -6.11 10.31 12.85
CA SER A 30 -6.42 11.73 12.76
C SER A 30 -7.94 11.88 12.67
N PRO A 31 -8.55 12.82 13.41
CA PRO A 31 -10.00 12.98 13.41
C PRO A 31 -10.51 13.10 11.97
N PRO A 32 -11.68 12.51 11.64
CA PRO A 32 -12.26 12.66 10.32
C PRO A 32 -12.41 14.16 10.06
N ALA A 33 -11.72 14.66 9.03
CA ALA A 33 -11.82 16.05 8.62
C ALA A 33 -13.30 16.42 8.49
N ALA A 34 -13.68 17.58 9.03
CA ALA A 34 -15.05 18.09 8.94
C ALA A 34 -15.54 18.03 7.48
N PRO A 35 -16.83 17.73 7.23
CA PRO A 35 -17.38 17.66 5.88
C PRO A 35 -17.36 19.07 5.25
N GLY A 36 -16.32 19.35 4.47
CA GLY A 36 -16.14 20.63 3.81
C GLY A 36 -14.89 20.69 2.95
N ASP A 37 -13.74 20.29 3.50
CA ASP A 37 -12.44 20.50 2.84
C ASP A 37 -11.67 19.18 2.68
N LEU A 38 -12.01 18.40 1.65
CA LEU A 38 -11.14 17.33 1.21
C LEU A 38 -9.86 17.92 0.60
N PRO A 39 -8.69 17.31 0.85
CA PRO A 39 -7.45 17.79 0.27
C PRO A 39 -7.51 17.67 -1.27
N PRO A 40 -6.68 18.44 -2.00
CA PRO A 40 -6.52 18.28 -3.44
C PRO A 40 -6.31 16.81 -3.80
N LEU A 41 -6.88 16.36 -4.92
CA LEU A 41 -6.98 14.93 -5.21
C LEU A 41 -5.62 14.21 -5.17
N ASN A 42 -4.56 14.81 -5.72
CA ASN A 42 -3.21 14.24 -5.64
C ASN A 42 -2.67 14.15 -4.20
N ALA A 43 -3.01 15.10 -3.33
CA ALA A 43 -2.70 15.02 -1.91
C ALA A 43 -3.49 13.89 -1.22
N ALA A 44 -4.77 13.69 -1.54
CA ALA A 44 -5.54 12.54 -1.07
C ALA A 44 -4.91 11.19 -1.50
N TYR A 45 -4.53 11.05 -2.77
CA TYR A 45 -3.84 9.84 -3.24
C TYR A 45 -2.56 9.56 -2.45
N ARG A 46 -1.73 10.58 -2.20
CA ARG A 46 -0.52 10.43 -1.38
C ARG A 46 -0.84 10.06 0.07
N GLN A 47 -1.84 10.70 0.68
CA GLN A 47 -2.24 10.40 2.06
C GLN A 47 -2.67 8.93 2.23
N VAL A 48 -3.31 8.34 1.22
CA VAL A 48 -3.72 6.93 1.25
C VAL A 48 -2.55 6.00 0.96
N PHE A 49 -1.87 6.18 -0.18
CA PHE A 49 -0.91 5.21 -0.71
C PHE A 49 0.51 5.32 -0.13
N ASN A 50 0.86 6.39 0.59
CA ASN A 50 2.13 6.47 1.31
C ASN A 50 2.07 5.86 2.73
N THR A 51 1.00 5.14 3.06
CA THR A 51 0.90 4.34 4.29
C THR A 51 1.44 2.93 4.06
N PRO A 52 1.88 2.19 5.10
CA PRO A 52 2.32 0.80 4.92
C PRO A 52 1.28 -0.10 4.25
N ALA A 53 0.01 0.00 4.67
CA ALA A 53 -1.09 -0.74 4.05
C ALA A 53 -1.37 -0.27 2.62
N GLY A 54 -1.32 1.05 2.37
CA GLY A 54 -1.47 1.61 1.03
C GLY A 54 -0.37 1.13 0.07
N LEU A 55 0.88 1.03 0.53
CA LEU A 55 1.98 0.48 -0.27
C LEU A 55 1.78 -1.00 -0.58
N GLN A 56 1.28 -1.79 0.37
CA GLN A 56 0.94 -3.20 0.14
C GLN A 56 -0.15 -3.35 -0.93
N VAL A 57 -1.23 -2.56 -0.82
CA VAL A 57 -2.32 -2.55 -1.83
C VAL A 57 -1.80 -2.07 -3.18
N LEU A 58 -0.94 -1.05 -3.22
CA LEU A 58 -0.35 -0.56 -4.46
C LEU A 58 0.51 -1.64 -5.15
N GLY A 59 1.26 -2.43 -4.38
CA GLY A 59 2.02 -3.57 -4.90
C GLY A 59 1.11 -4.60 -5.57
N ASP A 60 0.06 -5.03 -4.87
CA ASP A 60 -0.94 -5.96 -5.42
C ASP A 60 -1.61 -5.42 -6.70
N LEU A 61 -1.97 -4.13 -6.71
CA LEU A 61 -2.53 -3.48 -7.90
C LEU A 61 -1.54 -3.44 -9.07
N GLN A 62 -0.23 -3.30 -8.82
CA GLN A 62 0.78 -3.32 -9.87
C GLN A 62 0.95 -4.70 -10.50
N ASP A 63 0.92 -5.74 -9.69
CA ASP A 63 1.02 -7.13 -10.13
C ASP A 63 -0.20 -7.52 -10.98
N ASN A 64 -1.41 -7.19 -10.50
CA ASN A 64 -2.66 -7.47 -11.21
C ASN A 64 -2.96 -6.47 -12.34
N GLY A 65 -2.30 -5.32 -12.34
CA GLY A 65 -2.46 -4.24 -13.33
C GLY A 65 -1.59 -4.38 -14.57
N PHE A 66 -0.91 -5.52 -14.74
CA PHE A 66 -0.01 -5.77 -15.86
C PHE A 66 1.06 -4.69 -16.05
N ILE A 67 1.55 -4.06 -14.98
CA ILE A 67 2.53 -2.96 -15.09
C ILE A 67 3.86 -3.48 -15.65
N HIS A 68 4.22 -4.73 -15.30
CA HIS A 68 5.50 -5.35 -15.68
C HIS A 68 5.34 -6.59 -16.58
N THR A 69 4.13 -6.86 -17.05
CA THR A 69 3.79 -8.03 -17.89
C THR A 69 2.98 -7.60 -19.11
N SER A 70 2.80 -8.45 -20.12
CA SER A 70 1.99 -8.10 -21.29
C SER A 70 0.49 -8.14 -20.96
N THR A 71 -0.27 -7.18 -21.49
CA THR A 71 -1.74 -7.14 -21.47
C THR A 71 -2.36 -7.96 -22.60
N HIS A 72 -1.57 -8.36 -23.60
CA HIS A 72 -2.05 -9.01 -24.80
C HIS A 72 -2.61 -10.40 -24.51
N VAL A 73 -3.82 -10.64 -25.00
CA VAL A 73 -4.47 -11.95 -25.01
C VAL A 73 -4.55 -12.44 -26.46
N PRO A 74 -3.81 -13.49 -26.85
CA PRO A 74 -3.81 -14.01 -28.22
C PRO A 74 -5.21 -14.43 -28.66
N GLY A 75 -5.64 -13.94 -29.82
CA GLY A 75 -6.98 -14.23 -30.36
C GLY A 75 -8.14 -13.54 -29.64
N ASP A 76 -7.88 -12.73 -28.60
CA ASP A 76 -8.91 -12.02 -27.84
C ASP A 76 -8.58 -10.51 -27.70
N PRO A 77 -9.02 -9.70 -28.67
CA PRO A 77 -8.87 -8.25 -28.60
C PRO A 77 -9.65 -7.61 -27.44
N ASN A 78 -10.78 -8.18 -27.04
CA ASN A 78 -11.60 -7.63 -25.96
C ASN A 78 -10.92 -7.85 -24.60
N GLY A 79 -10.37 -9.04 -24.37
CA GLY A 79 -9.54 -9.33 -23.21
C GLY A 79 -8.31 -8.43 -23.14
N THR A 80 -7.64 -8.21 -24.27
CA THR A 80 -6.53 -7.25 -24.35
C THR A 80 -6.97 -5.84 -23.96
N ALA A 81 -8.10 -5.36 -24.48
CA ALA A 81 -8.63 -4.03 -24.18
C ALA A 81 -9.02 -3.88 -22.69
N MET A 82 -9.58 -4.93 -22.09
CA MET A 82 -9.89 -4.96 -20.66
C MET A 82 -8.61 -4.85 -19.82
N ASN A 83 -7.58 -5.63 -20.14
CA ASN A 83 -6.29 -5.60 -19.43
C ASN A 83 -5.62 -4.21 -19.54
N GLU A 84 -5.67 -3.58 -20.72
CA GLU A 84 -5.20 -2.20 -20.90
C GLU A 84 -6.01 -1.18 -20.08
N GLY A 85 -7.32 -1.40 -19.95
CA GLY A 85 -8.18 -0.61 -19.07
C GLY A 85 -7.72 -0.69 -17.61
N THR A 86 -7.46 -1.90 -17.11
CA THR A 86 -6.93 -2.12 -15.76
C THR A 86 -5.56 -1.45 -15.59
N ARG A 87 -4.64 -1.66 -16.53
CA ARG A 87 -3.30 -1.02 -16.51
C ARG A 87 -3.41 0.50 -16.44
N ARG A 88 -4.32 1.10 -17.20
CA ARG A 88 -4.54 2.55 -17.24
C ARG A 88 -4.89 3.11 -15.86
N ILE A 89 -5.69 2.40 -15.06
CA ILE A 89 -6.05 2.84 -13.70
C ILE A 89 -4.84 2.82 -12.77
N VAL A 90 -4.02 1.77 -12.84
CA VAL A 90 -2.82 1.67 -11.98
C VAL A 90 -1.78 2.72 -12.36
N LEU A 91 -1.58 2.97 -13.65
CA LEU A 91 -0.75 4.07 -14.13
C LEU A 91 -1.30 5.44 -13.69
N HIS A 92 -2.62 5.61 -13.66
CA HIS A 92 -3.22 6.83 -13.15
C HIS A 92 -2.87 7.05 -11.68
N ILE A 93 -3.00 6.02 -10.83
CA ILE A 93 -2.60 6.09 -9.41
C ILE A 93 -1.13 6.49 -9.30
N GLN A 94 -0.22 5.79 -10.00
CA GLN A 94 1.21 6.12 -9.98
C GLN A 94 1.50 7.56 -10.41
N ASN A 95 0.80 8.07 -11.41
CA ASN A 95 0.92 9.46 -11.83
C ASN A 95 0.45 10.42 -10.74
N MET A 96 -0.69 10.16 -10.09
CA MET A 96 -1.18 11.00 -8.99
C MET A 96 -0.19 11.09 -7.82
N LEU A 97 0.60 10.04 -7.58
CA LEU A 97 1.64 10.03 -6.56
C LEU A 97 2.89 10.85 -6.94
N ARG A 98 3.17 11.00 -8.24
CA ARG A 98 4.35 11.73 -8.76
C ARG A 98 4.09 13.21 -9.03
N VAL A 99 2.84 13.63 -9.11
CA VAL A 99 2.48 15.00 -9.54
C VAL A 99 2.53 15.96 -8.36
N GLU A 100 3.27 17.05 -8.52
CA GLU A 100 3.39 18.12 -7.52
C GLU A 100 2.02 18.72 -7.13
N PRO A 101 1.86 19.20 -5.88
CA PRO A 101 0.66 19.93 -5.45
C PRO A 101 0.29 21.05 -6.44
N GLY A 102 -0.96 21.06 -6.91
CA GLY A 102 -1.46 22.08 -7.85
C GLY A 102 -1.25 21.76 -9.34
N GLN A 103 -0.51 20.70 -9.68
CA GLN A 103 -0.51 20.15 -11.04
C GLN A 103 -1.50 18.99 -11.12
N MET A 104 -2.30 18.96 -12.18
CA MET A 104 -3.10 17.79 -12.52
C MET A 104 -2.36 17.04 -13.63
N PRO A 105 -2.12 15.73 -13.52
CA PRO A 105 -1.59 14.98 -14.64
C PRO A 105 -2.60 15.14 -15.79
N ARG A 106 -2.15 15.74 -16.91
CA ARG A 106 -2.98 15.93 -18.11
C ARG A 106 -3.61 14.58 -18.46
N GLN A 107 -4.93 14.45 -18.29
CA GLN A 107 -5.65 13.36 -18.92
C GLN A 107 -5.58 13.61 -20.42
N VAL A 108 -4.73 12.86 -21.11
CA VAL A 108 -4.65 12.90 -22.58
C VAL A 108 -5.82 12.09 -23.13
N ILE A 109 -7.04 12.60 -22.98
CA ILE A 109 -8.06 12.37 -23.99
C ILE A 109 -8.00 13.60 -24.88
N ARG A 110 -7.04 13.60 -25.81
CA ARG A 110 -7.17 14.43 -27.00
C ARG A 110 -8.37 13.85 -27.74
N GLU A 111 -9.52 14.48 -27.60
CA GLU A 111 -10.55 14.37 -28.61
C GLU A 111 -9.88 14.71 -29.94
N LYS A 112 -9.68 13.70 -30.78
CA LYS A 112 -9.50 13.95 -32.20
C LYS A 112 -10.82 14.57 -32.63
N GLY A 113 -10.81 15.88 -32.85
CA GLY A 113 -11.89 16.56 -33.56
C GLY A 113 -12.29 15.71 -34.75
N ARG A 114 -13.51 15.18 -34.71
CA ARG A 114 -14.16 14.63 -35.90
C ARG A 114 -14.58 15.82 -36.75
N GLY A 115 -13.60 16.44 -37.40
CA GLY A 115 -13.86 17.25 -38.59
C GLY A 115 -14.20 16.29 -39.71
N ARG A 116 -15.49 16.13 -39.99
CA ARG A 116 -16.00 15.75 -41.29
C ARG A 116 -16.60 16.99 -41.92
#